data_AF-A0A2E6C8H2-F1
#
_entry.id   AF-A0A2E6C8H2-F1
#
_cell.length_a   1.000
_cell.length_b   1.000
_cell.length_c   1.000
_cell.angle_alpha   90.00
_cell.angle_beta   90.00
_cell.angle_gamma   90.00
#
_symmetry.space_group_name_H-M   'P 1'
#
loop_
_entity.id
_entity.type
_entity.pdbx_description
1 polymer ?
#
loop_
_entity_poly.entity_id
_entity_poly.type
_entity_poly.pdbx_seq_one_letter_code
_entity_poly.pdbx_strand_id
1 'polypeptide(L)'
;MGEFKKVSGKSTSWDAHVRRASSSPIIAAEYKRSGWKLDTHKVMANRIKNGEGVGHYWLEGKLKQELLDMTDITENDFKKYLDPAAQTQYVKPYNNGEK
;
A
#
# COMPACT_ATOMS: atom_id res chain seq x y z
N MET A 1 38.99 5.97 9.80
CA MET A 1 38.35 5.19 8.71
C MET A 1 37.23 4.38 9.34
N GLY A 2 35.97 4.61 8.97
CA GLY A 2 34.83 3.92 9.56
C GLY A 2 34.51 2.64 8.77
N GLU A 3 34.57 1.50 9.44
CA GLU A 3 34.21 0.20 8.86
C GLU A 3 32.69 0.07 8.79
N PHE A 4 32.15 -0.07 7.57
CA PHE A 4 30.73 -0.35 7.36
C PHE A 4 30.46 -1.84 7.59
N LYS A 5 29.74 -2.17 8.68
CA LYS A 5 29.20 -3.51 8.91
C LYS A 5 28.22 -3.90 7.80
N LYS A 6 28.54 -4.93 7.02
CA LYS A 6 27.61 -5.58 6.10
C LYS A 6 26.49 -6.23 6.90
N VAL A 7 25.29 -5.66 6.82
CA VAL A 7 24.07 -6.31 7.31
C VAL A 7 23.66 -7.36 6.29
N SER A 8 23.91 -8.64 6.60
CA SER A 8 23.45 -9.78 5.79
C SER A 8 21.96 -10.03 6.02
N GLY A 9 21.11 -9.14 5.51
CA GLY A 9 19.69 -9.40 5.38
C GLY A 9 19.45 -10.27 4.15
N LYS A 10 18.76 -11.40 4.29
CA LYS A 10 18.33 -12.24 3.15
C LYS A 10 17.59 -11.34 2.16
N SER A 11 18.20 -11.08 1.00
CA SER A 11 17.61 -10.24 -0.04
C SER A 11 16.28 -10.85 -0.43
N THR A 12 15.19 -10.17 -0.06
CA THR A 12 13.88 -10.50 -0.59
C THR A 12 13.93 -10.31 -2.11
N SER A 13 13.13 -11.07 -2.87
CA SER A 13 13.01 -10.87 -4.32
C SER A 13 12.82 -9.38 -4.66
N TRP A 14 12.06 -8.67 -3.83
CA TRP A 14 11.88 -7.22 -3.90
C TRP A 14 13.20 -6.41 -3.89
N ASP A 15 14.11 -6.65 -2.94
CA ASP A 15 15.40 -5.94 -2.88
C ASP A 15 16.26 -6.16 -4.13
N ALA A 16 16.24 -7.38 -4.66
CA ALA A 16 16.97 -7.70 -5.89
C ALA A 16 16.40 -6.94 -7.09
N HIS A 17 15.07 -6.81 -7.16
CA HIS A 17 14.38 -6.05 -8.21
C HIS A 17 14.64 -4.54 -8.08
N VAL A 18 14.58 -3.97 -6.86
CA VAL A 18 14.87 -2.55 -6.62
C VAL A 18 16.32 -2.21 -6.98
N ARG A 19 17.29 -3.05 -6.59
CA ARG A 19 18.71 -2.85 -6.93
C ARG A 19 18.97 -2.94 -8.44
N ARG A 20 18.23 -3.81 -9.14
CA ARG A 20 18.36 -3.95 -10.60
C ARG A 20 17.76 -2.75 -11.33
N ALA A 21 16.59 -2.28 -10.91
CA ALA A 21 15.97 -1.09 -11.47
C ALA A 21 16.79 0.19 -11.23
N SER A 22 17.44 0.32 -10.07
CA SER A 22 18.32 1.47 -9.77
C SER A 22 19.66 1.43 -10.51
N SER A 23 20.08 0.25 -10.97
CA SER A 23 21.37 0.06 -11.65
C SER A 23 21.38 0.39 -13.14
N SER A 24 20.21 0.61 -13.77
CA SER A 24 20.16 0.92 -15.21
C SER A 24 18.97 1.81 -15.59
N PRO A 25 19.21 2.99 -16.20
CA PRO A 25 18.15 3.86 -16.70
C PRO A 25 17.30 3.22 -17.82
N ILE A 26 17.86 2.24 -18.55
CA ILE A 26 17.13 1.48 -19.58
C ILE A 26 16.09 0.56 -18.93
N ILE A 27 16.47 -0.18 -17.88
CA ILE A 27 15.55 -1.06 -17.14
C ILE A 27 14.48 -0.25 -16.41
N ALA A 28 14.83 0.91 -15.85
CA ALA A 28 13.86 1.82 -15.25
C ALA A 28 12.83 2.35 -16.28
N ALA A 29 13.27 2.65 -17.51
CA ALA A 29 12.38 3.06 -18.59
C ALA A 29 11.50 1.90 -19.08
N GLU A 30 12.02 0.68 -19.11
CA GLU A 30 11.29 -0.53 -19.46
C GLU A 30 10.20 -0.85 -18.40
N TYR A 31 10.54 -0.74 -17.11
CA TYR A 31 9.56 -0.83 -16.01
C TYR A 31 8.47 0.23 -16.14
N LYS A 32 8.82 1.49 -16.43
CA LYS A 32 7.83 2.56 -16.67
C LYS A 32 6.95 2.29 -17.90
N ARG A 33 7.51 1.69 -18.96
CA ARG A 33 6.78 1.32 -20.19
C ARG A 33 5.88 0.10 -20.02
N SER A 34 6.25 -0.82 -19.14
CA SER A 34 5.61 -2.12 -19.00
C SER A 34 4.15 -2.08 -18.53
N GLY A 35 3.59 -0.90 -18.24
CA GLY A 35 2.15 -0.73 -18.01
C GLY A 35 1.64 -1.39 -16.73
N TRP A 36 2.54 -1.82 -15.83
CA TRP A 36 2.21 -2.37 -14.52
C TRP A 36 1.59 -1.28 -13.66
N LYS A 37 0.28 -1.12 -13.82
CA LYS A 37 -0.54 -0.30 -12.95
C LYS A 37 -0.95 -1.18 -11.77
N LEU A 38 -0.72 -0.66 -10.57
CA LEU A 38 -1.26 -1.26 -9.37
C LEU A 38 -2.78 -1.18 -9.47
N ASP A 39 -3.45 -2.33 -9.39
CA ASP A 39 -4.90 -2.38 -9.25
C ASP A 39 -5.26 -1.90 -7.84
N THR A 40 -5.62 -0.62 -7.76
CA THR A 40 -5.92 0.05 -6.50
C THR A 40 -7.15 -0.56 -5.83
N HIS A 41 -8.15 -0.97 -6.58
CA HIS A 41 -9.38 -1.58 -6.05
C HIS A 41 -9.05 -2.92 -5.39
N LYS A 42 -8.26 -3.76 -6.04
CA LYS A 42 -7.82 -5.04 -5.46
C LYS A 42 -6.99 -4.85 -4.19
N VAL A 43 -6.08 -3.86 -4.17
CA VAL A 43 -5.29 -3.56 -2.97
C VAL A 43 -6.18 -3.11 -1.83
N MET A 44 -7.11 -2.19 -2.06
CA MET A 44 -7.98 -1.66 -1.01
C MET A 44 -9.01 -2.69 -0.53
N ALA A 45 -9.54 -3.51 -1.43
CA ALA A 45 -10.38 -4.66 -1.08
C ALA A 45 -9.70 -5.60 -0.08
N ASN A 46 -8.45 -5.97 -0.35
CA ASN A 46 -7.67 -6.81 0.57
C ASN A 46 -7.46 -6.13 1.93
N ARG A 47 -7.15 -4.82 1.94
CA ARG A 47 -7.02 -4.06 3.19
C ARG A 47 -8.30 -4.06 4.00
N ILE A 48 -9.44 -3.81 3.36
CA ILE A 48 -10.77 -3.80 4.00
C ILE A 48 -11.09 -5.17 4.60
N LYS A 49 -10.85 -6.25 3.84
CA LYS A 49 -11.02 -7.63 4.33
C LYS A 49 -10.17 -7.92 5.56
N ASN A 50 -8.92 -7.44 5.57
CA ASN A 50 -8.02 -7.62 6.71
C ASN A 50 -8.33 -6.68 7.89
N GLY A 51 -9.21 -5.68 7.72
CA GLY A 51 -9.46 -4.65 8.73
C GLY A 51 -8.31 -3.66 8.87
N GLU A 52 -7.52 -3.45 7.81
CA GLU A 52 -6.40 -2.52 7.79
C GLU A 52 -6.86 -1.05 7.62
N GLY A 53 -5.95 -0.11 7.90
CA GLY A 53 -6.12 1.32 7.64
C GLY A 53 -6.39 1.63 6.17
N VAL A 54 -7.58 2.17 5.88
CA VAL A 54 -7.92 2.73 4.57
C VAL A 54 -8.47 4.15 4.70
N GLY A 55 -8.33 4.94 3.64
CA GLY A 55 -8.92 6.29 3.60
C GLY A 55 -10.44 6.23 3.63
N HIS A 56 -11.07 7.20 4.30
CA HIS A 56 -12.53 7.25 4.48
C HIS A 56 -13.30 7.18 3.16
N TYR A 57 -12.76 7.81 2.11
CA TYR A 57 -13.33 7.80 0.76
C TYR A 57 -13.47 6.41 0.12
N TRP A 58 -12.77 5.37 0.60
CA TRP A 58 -12.97 3.98 0.16
C TRP A 58 -14.12 3.27 0.90
N LEU A 59 -14.57 3.83 2.01
CA LEU A 59 -15.60 3.26 2.87
C LEU A 59 -16.99 3.82 2.56
N GLU A 60 -17.08 4.85 1.73
CA GLU A 60 -18.32 5.54 1.37
C GLU A 60 -18.40 5.93 -0.11
N GLY A 61 -19.59 6.36 -0.54
CA GLY A 61 -19.82 6.95 -1.87
C GLY A 61 -19.47 6.03 -3.03
N LYS A 62 -18.98 6.64 -4.12
CA LYS A 62 -18.75 5.95 -5.40
C LYS A 62 -17.66 4.89 -5.32
N LEU A 63 -16.57 5.14 -4.60
CA LEU A 63 -15.46 4.17 -4.51
C LEU A 63 -15.85 2.94 -3.71
N LYS A 64 -16.71 3.08 -2.70
CA LYS A 64 -17.31 1.93 -2.01
C LYS A 64 -18.12 1.07 -2.98
N GLN A 65 -18.95 1.70 -3.82
CA GLN A 65 -19.75 0.99 -4.84
C GLN A 65 -18.85 0.29 -5.85
N GLU A 66 -17.84 0.99 -6.38
CA GLU A 66 -16.87 0.39 -7.30
C GLU A 66 -16.13 -0.81 -6.68
N LEU A 67 -15.81 -0.77 -5.38
CA LEU A 67 -15.21 -1.92 -4.69
C LEU A 67 -16.18 -3.11 -4.62
N LEU A 68 -17.46 -2.87 -4.30
CA LEU A 68 -18.48 -3.91 -4.27
C LEU A 68 -18.73 -4.54 -5.66
N ASP A 69 -18.63 -3.73 -6.72
CA ASP A 69 -18.88 -4.17 -8.10
C ASP A 69 -17.67 -4.91 -8.72
N MET A 70 -16.45 -4.43 -8.43
CA MET A 70 -15.23 -4.88 -9.12
C MET A 70 -14.45 -5.94 -8.36
N THR A 71 -14.79 -6.21 -7.10
CA THR A 71 -14.03 -7.12 -6.23
C THR A 71 -14.95 -8.08 -5.49
N ASP A 72 -14.37 -8.93 -4.66
CA ASP A 72 -15.07 -9.96 -3.90
C ASP A 72 -15.35 -9.53 -2.45
N ILE A 73 -15.36 -8.22 -2.17
CA ILE A 73 -15.75 -7.70 -0.85
C ILE A 73 -17.27 -7.55 -0.76
N THR A 74 -17.77 -7.63 0.45
CA THR A 74 -19.19 -7.53 0.77
C THR A 74 -19.44 -6.38 1.73
N GLU A 75 -20.70 -5.94 1.86
CA GLU A 75 -21.07 -4.93 2.86
C GLU A 75 -20.68 -5.35 4.28
N ASN A 76 -20.62 -6.66 4.56
CA ASN A 76 -20.24 -7.18 5.86
C ASN A 76 -18.77 -6.89 6.22
N ASP A 77 -17.89 -6.80 5.22
CA ASP A 77 -16.47 -6.48 5.43
C ASP A 77 -16.27 -5.05 5.95
N PHE A 78 -17.21 -4.14 5.64
CA PHE A 78 -17.18 -2.76 6.11
C PHE A 78 -17.62 -2.59 7.56
N LYS A 79 -18.27 -3.59 8.18
CA LYS A 79 -18.75 -3.48 9.57
C LYS A 79 -17.64 -3.20 10.58
N LYS A 80 -16.42 -3.65 10.27
CA LYS A 80 -15.20 -3.40 11.04
C LYS A 80 -14.88 -1.91 11.18
N TYR A 81 -15.43 -1.07 10.32
CA TYR A 81 -15.19 0.38 10.29
C TYR A 81 -16.37 1.19 10.87
N LEU A 82 -17.48 0.53 11.25
CA LEU A 82 -18.65 1.16 11.86
C LEU A 82 -18.51 1.31 13.38
N ASP A 83 -17.58 0.58 13.99
CA ASP A 83 -17.29 0.69 15.41
C ASP A 83 -16.32 1.87 15.66
N PRO A 84 -16.71 2.92 16.43
CA PRO A 84 -15.82 4.01 16.78
C PRO A 84 -14.58 3.58 17.58
N ALA A 85 -14.58 2.39 18.20
CA ALA A 85 -13.41 1.79 18.82
C ALA A 85 -12.47 1.10 17.81
N ALA A 86 -12.97 0.73 16.62
CA ALA A 86 -12.17 0.20 15.53
C ALA A 86 -11.47 1.34 14.77
N GLN A 87 -10.54 2.00 15.46
CA GLN A 87 -9.67 3.01 14.86
C GLN A 87 -8.72 2.36 13.84
N THR A 88 -9.17 2.24 12.60
CA THR A 88 -8.28 2.11 11.43
C THR A 88 -7.84 3.50 10.93
N GLN A 89 -7.91 4.51 11.80
CA GLN A 89 -7.51 5.86 11.46
C GLN A 89 -6.02 5.85 11.17
N TYR A 90 -5.67 6.25 9.95
CA TYR A 90 -4.31 6.59 9.58
C TYR A 90 -3.84 7.70 10.52
N VAL A 91 -3.08 7.36 11.57
CA VAL A 91 -2.37 8.36 12.37
C VAL A 91 -1.29 8.91 11.45
N LYS A 92 -1.59 10.01 10.77
CA LYS A 92 -0.57 10.76 10.03
C LYS A 92 0.46 11.20 11.07
N PRO A 93 1.73 10.75 11.02
CA PRO A 93 2.75 11.33 11.87
C PRO A 93 2.98 12.74 11.34
N TYR A 94 2.30 13.73 11.91
CA TYR A 94 2.78 15.10 11.81
C TYR A 94 4.08 15.13 12.62
N ASN A 95 5.22 15.10 11.93
CA ASN A 95 6.43 15.70 12.45
C ASN A 95 6.08 17.19 12.61
N ASN A 96 5.57 17.55 13.78
CA ASN A 96 5.53 18.93 14.23
C ASN A 96 6.99 19.36 14.26
N GLY A 97 7.41 20.07 13.22
CA GLY A 97 8.79 20.49 13.06
C GLY A 97 9.28 21.13 14.35
N GLU A 98 10.23 20.47 14.98
CA GLU A 98 11.10 21.08 15.96
C GLU A 98 11.79 22.27 15.27
N LYS A 99 11.42 23.47 15.68
CA LYS A 99 12.23 24.68 15.57
C LYS A 99 12.10 25.45 16.86
#